data_AF-A0A1Y0Y5U0-F1
#
_entry.id   AF-A0A1Y0Y5U0-F1
#
_cell.length_a   1.000
_cell.length_b   1.000
_cell.length_c   1.000
_cell.angle_alpha   90.00
_cell.angle_beta   90.00
_cell.angle_gamma   90.00
#
_symmetry.space_group_name_H-M   'P 1'
#
loop_
_entity.id
_entity.type
_entity.pdbx_description
1 polymer ?
#
loop_
_entity_poly.entity_id
_entity_poly.type
_entity_poly.pdbx_seq_one_letter_code
_entity_poly.pdbx_strand_id
1 'polypeptide(L)'
;MPVTTQDTAPQQAGEQFFSSILARVAEGQTLSAAEAEAAFGVIMDGLIAPERIAAFLMALRVRGETQEELLGGVTALRARMHSVPAMPADTIDVCGTGGDNYGTLNVSTAVAFVMGALGVPVAKHGNRAISSRSGASDVLAALSVPLSAQAEVLAEQMQAHKAVFLSAPHHHPAMRFAAPVRKALGVRTLFNLMGPLVNPAGVKRQLVGVFSPAWLEPMVNVLKNLGSQKVWVVCGLPSDGQGGIDEITLAGPTQVMALEDGAICPFSITPEMAGLAYAPVSAILGGDAQYNAQALEALLHGAPGAYRDTVVLNAACALHVAGRVTLLRDGRIDPQALRESVALAARPLDDGTALAVLNGLRASTPDARA
;
A
#
# COMPACT_ATOMS: atom_id res chain seq x y z
N MET A 1 6.35 -28.93 39.43
CA MET A 1 6.14 -29.23 38.01
C MET A 1 7.35 -28.70 37.26
N PRO A 2 7.97 -29.48 36.36
CA PRO A 2 9.24 -29.09 35.75
C PRO A 2 9.00 -27.93 34.79
N VAL A 3 9.86 -26.92 34.88
CA VAL A 3 10.02 -25.85 33.90
C VAL A 3 10.31 -26.52 32.57
N THR A 4 9.39 -26.39 31.61
CA THR A 4 9.61 -26.78 30.22
C THR A 4 10.93 -26.17 29.75
N THR A 5 11.90 -27.03 29.45
CA THR A 5 13.07 -26.69 28.63
C THR A 5 12.55 -26.29 27.25
N GLN A 6 12.17 -25.02 27.10
CA GLN A 6 12.05 -24.40 25.78
C GLN A 6 13.40 -24.56 25.10
N ASP A 7 13.39 -24.96 23.83
CA ASP A 7 14.59 -25.21 23.03
C ASP A 7 15.50 -23.97 23.04
N THR A 8 16.53 -23.96 23.88
CA THR A 8 17.38 -22.77 24.11
C THR A 8 18.38 -22.55 22.99
N ALA A 9 18.69 -23.58 22.20
CA ALA A 9 19.74 -23.52 21.18
C ALA A 9 19.38 -22.64 19.96
N PRO A 10 18.16 -22.73 19.37
CA PRO A 10 17.75 -21.83 18.28
C PRO A 10 17.70 -20.37 18.71
N GLN A 11 17.24 -20.12 19.93
CA GLN A 11 17.16 -18.77 20.51
C GLN A 11 18.55 -18.16 20.72
N GLN A 12 19.48 -18.91 21.32
CA GLN A 12 20.86 -18.45 21.53
C GLN A 12 21.59 -18.18 20.20
N ALA A 13 21.42 -19.06 19.20
CA ALA A 13 22.01 -18.87 17.88
C ALA A 13 21.46 -17.61 17.18
N GLY A 14 20.14 -17.40 17.22
CA GLY A 14 19.48 -16.21 16.67
C GLY A 14 19.96 -14.92 17.35
N GLU A 15 20.06 -14.92 18.68
CA GLU A 15 20.56 -13.78 19.44
C GLU A 15 22.03 -13.45 19.15
N GLN A 16 22.89 -14.47 19.00
CA GLN A 16 24.30 -14.28 18.70
C GLN A 16 24.51 -13.73 17.28
N PHE A 17 23.80 -14.28 16.29
CA PHE A 17 23.78 -13.75 14.93
C PHE A 17 23.34 -12.28 14.92
N PHE A 18 22.22 -11.97 15.59
CA PHE A 18 21.68 -10.61 15.61
C PHE A 18 22.61 -9.62 16.33
N SER A 19 23.42 -10.07 17.30
CA SER A 19 24.44 -9.21 17.93
C SER A 19 25.48 -8.75 16.92
N SER A 20 25.93 -9.63 16.02
CA SER A 20 26.86 -9.29 14.94
C SER A 20 26.24 -8.30 13.95
N ILE A 21 24.98 -8.53 13.56
CA ILE A 21 24.24 -7.59 12.69
C ILE A 21 24.12 -6.21 13.35
N LEU A 22 23.73 -6.17 14.63
CA LEU A 22 23.52 -4.93 15.34
C LEU A 22 24.81 -4.11 15.48
N ALA A 23 25.94 -4.76 15.76
CA ALA A 23 27.25 -4.11 15.82
C ALA A 23 27.63 -3.46 14.48
N ARG A 24 27.43 -4.17 13.36
CA ARG A 24 27.75 -3.65 12.03
C ARG A 24 26.89 -2.45 11.64
N VAL A 25 25.57 -2.52 11.86
CA VAL A 25 24.70 -1.38 11.54
C VAL A 25 24.94 -0.18 12.46
N ALA A 26 25.38 -0.42 13.70
CA ALA A 26 25.77 0.65 14.62
C ALA A 26 27.04 1.41 14.15
N GLU A 27 27.92 0.76 13.39
CA GLU A 27 29.07 1.39 12.72
C GLU A 27 28.71 2.05 11.38
N GLY A 28 27.43 2.05 10.99
CA GLY A 28 26.97 2.63 9.72
C GLY A 28 27.18 1.72 8.51
N GLN A 29 27.51 0.44 8.70
CA GLN A 29 27.60 -0.52 7.60
C GLN A 29 26.20 -0.85 7.06
N THR A 30 26.11 -1.13 5.76
CA THR A 30 24.89 -1.62 5.09
C THR A 30 24.83 -3.13 5.10
N LEU A 31 23.62 -3.68 4.99
CA LEU A 31 23.40 -5.12 4.85
C LEU A 31 23.11 -5.48 3.39
N SER A 32 23.62 -6.63 2.97
CA SER A 32 23.13 -7.30 1.76
C SER A 32 21.67 -7.78 1.95
N ALA A 33 20.99 -8.08 0.84
CA ALA A 33 19.61 -8.56 0.89
C ALA A 33 19.46 -9.86 1.72
N ALA A 34 20.41 -10.78 1.61
CA ALA A 34 20.41 -12.03 2.37
C ALA A 34 20.62 -11.81 3.89
N GLU A 35 21.51 -10.88 4.26
CA GLU A 35 21.74 -10.54 5.67
C GLU A 35 20.53 -9.82 6.27
N ALA A 36 19.92 -8.89 5.52
CA ALA A 36 18.70 -8.22 5.94
C ALA A 36 17.53 -9.22 6.05
N GLU A 37 17.38 -10.15 5.11
CA GLU A 37 16.37 -11.20 5.18
C GLU A 37 16.53 -12.05 6.44
N ALA A 38 17.75 -12.49 6.74
CA ALA A 38 18.03 -13.25 7.96
C ALA A 38 17.75 -12.43 9.23
N ALA A 39 18.14 -11.15 9.27
CA ALA A 39 17.91 -10.25 10.40
C ALA A 39 16.41 -9.99 10.64
N PHE A 40 15.65 -9.65 9.60
CA PHE A 40 14.20 -9.48 9.69
C PHE A 40 13.50 -10.82 9.99
N GLY A 41 14.03 -11.94 9.50
CA GLY A 41 13.52 -13.28 9.78
C GLY A 41 13.52 -13.60 11.27
N VAL A 42 14.66 -13.47 11.95
CA VAL A 42 14.74 -13.73 13.39
C VAL A 42 13.91 -12.76 14.23
N ILE A 43 13.72 -11.52 13.77
CA ILE A 43 12.76 -10.57 14.38
C ILE A 43 11.33 -11.10 14.25
N MET A 44 10.95 -11.53 13.05
CA MET A 44 9.60 -12.02 12.74
C MET A 44 9.29 -13.40 13.32
N ASP A 45 10.32 -14.16 13.71
CA ASP A 45 10.22 -15.42 14.45
C ASP A 45 10.11 -15.20 15.97
N GLY A 46 10.25 -13.95 16.43
CA GLY A 46 10.13 -13.60 17.84
C GLY A 46 11.35 -13.93 18.69
N LEU A 47 12.52 -14.08 18.06
CA LEU A 47 13.77 -14.44 18.74
C LEU A 47 14.50 -13.22 19.32
N ILE A 48 14.09 -12.01 18.95
CA ILE A 48 14.82 -10.77 19.28
C ILE A 48 14.00 -9.89 20.22
N ALA A 49 14.64 -9.45 21.30
CA ALA A 49 14.04 -8.55 22.28
C ALA A 49 13.65 -7.16 21.69
N PRO A 50 12.56 -6.53 22.16
CA PRO A 50 12.06 -5.25 21.64
C PRO A 50 13.11 -4.13 21.55
N GLU A 51 14.00 -4.02 22.53
CA GLU A 51 15.03 -2.98 22.61
C GLU A 51 16.06 -3.12 21.48
N ARG A 52 16.39 -4.36 21.14
CA ARG A 52 17.33 -4.68 20.05
C ARG A 52 16.70 -4.43 18.68
N ILE A 53 15.41 -4.72 18.53
CA ILE A 53 14.63 -4.36 17.33
C ILE A 53 14.63 -2.83 17.17
N ALA A 54 14.36 -2.09 18.25
CA ALA A 54 14.34 -0.63 18.22
C ALA A 54 15.71 -0.06 17.80
N ALA A 55 16.80 -0.54 18.40
CA ALA A 55 18.16 -0.12 18.06
C ALA A 55 18.50 -0.42 16.60
N PHE A 56 18.16 -1.62 16.11
CA PHE A 56 18.36 -2.00 14.72
C PHE A 56 17.62 -1.07 13.75
N LEU A 57 16.32 -0.87 13.96
CA LEU A 57 15.50 -0.02 13.09
C LEU A 57 15.98 1.43 13.07
N MET A 58 16.41 1.96 14.22
CA MET A 58 16.94 3.32 14.29
C MET A 58 18.33 3.45 13.66
N ALA A 59 19.18 2.43 13.77
CA ALA A 59 20.48 2.41 13.10
C ALA A 59 20.31 2.49 11.57
N LEU A 60 19.41 1.67 11.00
CA LEU A 60 19.10 1.74 9.57
C LEU A 60 18.56 3.13 9.19
N ARG A 61 17.61 3.65 9.97
CA ARG A 61 16.93 4.92 9.69
C ARG A 61 17.86 6.14 9.73
N VAL A 62 18.76 6.21 10.71
CA VAL A 62 19.72 7.30 10.88
C VAL A 62 20.75 7.30 9.75
N ARG A 63 21.24 6.12 9.38
CA ARG A 63 22.18 5.94 8.26
C ARG A 63 21.49 6.20 6.90
N GLY A 64 20.22 5.87 6.80
CA GLY A 64 19.48 5.74 5.54
C GLY A 64 19.38 4.26 5.16
N GLU A 65 18.15 3.81 4.95
CA GLU A 65 17.86 2.44 4.56
C GLU A 65 18.19 2.18 3.08
N THR A 66 18.64 0.98 2.73
CA THR A 66 19.02 0.65 1.34
C THR A 66 17.95 -0.18 0.61
N GLN A 67 18.08 -0.28 -0.72
CA GLN A 67 17.23 -1.13 -1.54
C GLN A 67 17.38 -2.62 -1.16
N GLU A 68 18.61 -3.05 -0.89
CA GLU A 68 18.94 -4.42 -0.48
C GLU A 68 18.29 -4.76 0.87
N GLU A 69 18.33 -3.84 1.82
CA GLU A 69 17.69 -4.01 3.12
C GLU A 69 16.16 -4.07 3.00
N LEU A 70 15.58 -3.21 2.16
CA LEU A 70 14.16 -3.25 1.84
C LEU A 70 13.77 -4.59 1.21
N LEU A 71 14.54 -5.07 0.23
CA LEU A 71 14.33 -6.37 -0.41
C LEU A 71 14.37 -7.50 0.63
N GLY A 72 15.42 -7.54 1.46
CA GLY A 72 15.57 -8.58 2.48
C GLY A 72 14.43 -8.57 3.49
N GLY A 73 14.05 -7.40 4.01
CA GLY A 73 12.92 -7.26 4.92
C GLY A 73 11.60 -7.72 4.30
N VAL A 74 11.33 -7.33 3.05
CA VAL A 74 10.12 -7.74 2.32
C VAL A 74 10.10 -9.26 2.08
N THR A 75 11.21 -9.85 1.66
CA THR A 75 11.33 -11.30 1.45
C THR A 75 11.05 -12.04 2.76
N ALA A 76 11.65 -11.60 3.87
CA ALA A 76 11.41 -12.20 5.19
C ALA A 76 9.93 -12.14 5.62
N LEU A 77 9.25 -11.03 5.33
CA LEU A 77 7.84 -10.85 5.66
C LEU A 77 6.92 -11.68 4.75
N ARG A 78 7.19 -11.71 3.44
CA ARG A 78 6.45 -12.54 2.48
C ARG A 78 6.56 -14.03 2.81
N ALA A 79 7.72 -14.50 3.27
CA ALA A 79 7.91 -15.89 3.71
C ALA A 79 7.05 -16.28 4.93
N ARG A 80 6.53 -15.29 5.68
CA ARG A 80 5.75 -15.46 6.91
C ARG A 80 4.33 -14.92 6.81
N MET A 81 3.86 -14.60 5.61
CA MET A 81 2.50 -14.10 5.40
C MET A 81 1.52 -15.24 5.14
N HIS A 82 0.26 -15.04 5.53
CA HIS A 82 -0.83 -15.89 5.09
C HIS A 82 -1.31 -15.41 3.71
N SER A 83 -0.84 -16.07 2.66
CA SER A 83 -1.20 -15.75 1.28
C SER A 83 -2.67 -16.05 0.97
N VAL A 84 -3.24 -15.30 0.04
CA VAL A 84 -4.58 -15.53 -0.52
C VAL A 84 -4.42 -16.10 -1.93
N PRO A 85 -4.57 -17.43 -2.10
CA PRO A 85 -4.39 -18.06 -3.41
C PRO A 85 -5.53 -17.72 -4.38
N ALA A 86 -5.31 -18.03 -5.66
CA ALA A 86 -6.34 -18.08 -6.71
C ALA A 86 -7.03 -16.74 -7.09
N MET A 87 -6.33 -15.61 -6.95
CA MET A 87 -6.80 -14.35 -7.54
C MET A 87 -6.61 -14.33 -9.07
N PRO A 88 -7.47 -13.62 -9.83
CA PRO A 88 -7.27 -13.40 -11.26
C PRO A 88 -5.87 -12.88 -11.59
N ALA A 89 -5.29 -13.32 -12.71
CA ALA A 89 -3.92 -12.96 -13.09
C ALA A 89 -3.73 -11.45 -13.35
N ASP A 90 -4.81 -10.74 -13.68
CA ASP A 90 -4.82 -9.31 -13.92
C ASP A 90 -5.23 -8.49 -12.68
N THR A 91 -5.34 -9.12 -11.50
CA THR A 91 -5.62 -8.41 -10.24
C THR A 91 -4.55 -7.39 -9.92
N ILE A 92 -5.00 -6.19 -9.57
CA ILE A 92 -4.15 -5.08 -9.16
C ILE A 92 -4.26 -4.77 -7.66
N ASP A 93 -3.28 -4.04 -7.15
CA ASP A 93 -3.38 -3.32 -5.88
C ASP A 93 -3.17 -1.83 -6.10
N VAL A 94 -3.86 -1.03 -5.28
CA VAL A 94 -3.78 0.43 -5.23
C VAL A 94 -3.55 0.79 -3.77
N CYS A 95 -2.32 1.17 -3.41
CA CYS A 95 -1.95 1.43 -2.01
C CYS A 95 -0.83 2.45 -1.92
N GLY A 96 -0.59 2.95 -0.71
CA GLY A 96 0.49 3.87 -0.40
C GLY A 96 1.28 3.37 0.79
N THR A 97 2.50 3.86 0.97
CA THR A 97 3.31 3.58 2.17
C THR A 97 2.72 4.22 3.43
N GLY A 98 1.89 5.25 3.27
CA GLY A 98 1.46 6.13 4.34
C GLY A 98 2.63 6.89 4.96
N GLY A 99 2.34 7.68 6.01
CA GLY A 99 3.37 8.47 6.68
C GLY A 99 3.91 9.63 5.84
N ASP A 100 3.09 10.10 4.89
CA ASP A 100 3.22 11.39 4.22
C ASP A 100 2.91 12.58 5.16
N ASN A 101 2.27 12.31 6.30
CA ASN A 101 1.86 13.25 7.35
C ASN A 101 0.82 14.30 6.93
N TYR A 102 0.23 14.19 5.74
CA TYR A 102 -0.86 15.09 5.33
C TYR A 102 -2.20 14.69 5.96
N GLY A 103 -2.39 13.41 6.28
CA GLY A 103 -3.63 12.93 6.93
C GLY A 103 -4.86 13.14 6.06
N THR A 104 -4.74 12.84 4.76
CA THR A 104 -5.80 12.99 3.75
C THR A 104 -6.93 11.96 3.91
N LEU A 105 -8.01 12.19 3.15
CA LEU A 105 -9.05 11.19 2.91
C LEU A 105 -8.47 9.94 2.23
N ASN A 106 -9.13 8.79 2.38
CA ASN A 106 -8.63 7.50 1.91
C ASN A 106 -8.78 7.31 0.39
N VAL A 107 -8.03 8.08 -0.41
CA VAL A 107 -8.02 8.08 -1.88
C VAL A 107 -7.87 6.67 -2.45
N SER A 108 -6.79 5.95 -2.13
CA SER A 108 -6.57 4.59 -2.64
C SER A 108 -7.66 3.57 -2.24
N THR A 109 -8.47 3.84 -1.19
CA THR A 109 -9.62 3.01 -0.84
C THR A 109 -10.82 3.32 -1.73
N ALA A 110 -11.09 4.60 -1.99
CA ALA A 110 -12.11 5.01 -2.96
C ALA A 110 -11.80 4.52 -4.38
N VAL A 111 -10.53 4.58 -4.80
CA VAL A 111 -10.07 4.04 -6.09
C VAL A 111 -10.42 2.55 -6.24
N ALA A 112 -10.29 1.74 -5.19
CA ALA A 112 -10.61 0.32 -5.27
C ALA A 112 -12.09 0.06 -5.61
N PHE A 113 -13.02 0.86 -5.08
CA PHE A 113 -14.45 0.76 -5.42
C PHE A 113 -14.73 1.16 -6.87
N VAL A 114 -14.12 2.25 -7.34
CA VAL A 114 -14.22 2.71 -8.74
C VAL A 114 -13.70 1.64 -9.70
N MET A 115 -12.54 1.06 -9.40
CA MET A 115 -11.92 0.02 -10.22
C MET A 115 -12.74 -1.27 -10.24
N GLY A 116 -13.30 -1.69 -9.10
CA GLY A 116 -14.21 -2.84 -9.03
C GLY A 116 -15.45 -2.64 -9.89
N ALA A 117 -16.04 -1.45 -9.87
CA ALA A 117 -17.20 -1.09 -10.70
C ALA A 117 -16.88 -1.07 -12.21
N LEU A 118 -15.64 -0.74 -12.58
CA LEU A 118 -15.12 -0.85 -13.95
C LEU A 118 -14.76 -2.29 -14.35
N GLY A 119 -15.06 -3.28 -13.51
CA GLY A 119 -14.78 -4.68 -13.79
C GLY A 119 -13.31 -5.08 -13.64
N VAL A 120 -12.47 -4.23 -13.03
CA VAL A 120 -11.06 -4.52 -12.79
C VAL A 120 -10.92 -5.25 -11.45
N PRO A 121 -10.35 -6.47 -11.42
CA PRO A 121 -10.07 -7.16 -10.16
C PRO A 121 -9.07 -6.38 -9.29
N VAL A 122 -9.47 -6.01 -8.08
CA VAL A 122 -8.62 -5.31 -7.09
C VAL A 122 -8.51 -6.13 -5.82
N ALA A 123 -7.28 -6.45 -5.41
CA ALA A 123 -6.99 -6.99 -4.10
C ALA A 123 -6.23 -5.94 -3.29
N LYS A 124 -6.99 -5.03 -2.66
CA LYS A 124 -6.40 -3.91 -1.93
C LYS A 124 -5.81 -4.40 -0.62
N HIS A 125 -4.50 -4.29 -0.46
CA HIS A 125 -3.86 -4.53 0.83
C HIS A 125 -3.91 -3.25 1.68
N GLY A 126 -4.41 -3.37 2.91
CA GLY A 126 -4.61 -2.22 3.78
C GLY A 126 -4.38 -2.56 5.25
N ASN A 127 -3.95 -1.56 6.01
CA ASN A 127 -3.76 -1.67 7.45
C ASN A 127 -4.68 -0.69 8.19
N ARG A 128 -4.74 -0.85 9.51
CA ARG A 128 -5.21 0.21 10.42
C ARG A 128 -4.18 1.34 10.48
N ALA A 129 -4.62 2.50 10.92
CA ALA A 129 -3.75 3.65 11.13
C ALA A 129 -2.58 3.29 12.07
N ILE A 130 -1.36 3.68 11.67
CA ILE A 130 -0.16 3.66 12.53
C ILE A 130 0.31 5.09 12.78
N SER A 131 0.33 5.93 11.74
CA SER A 131 0.72 7.36 11.82
C SER A 131 -0.34 8.33 11.28
N SER A 132 -1.36 7.85 10.54
CA SER A 132 -2.49 8.67 10.11
C SER A 132 -3.60 8.70 11.17
N ARG A 133 -4.58 9.59 11.00
CA ARG A 133 -5.78 9.64 11.86
C ARG A 133 -6.75 8.47 11.60
N SER A 134 -6.69 7.87 10.41
CA SER A 134 -7.50 6.72 10.02
C SER A 134 -6.81 5.90 8.93
N GLY A 135 -6.77 4.57 9.08
CA GLY A 135 -6.27 3.64 8.07
C GLY A 135 -7.39 3.07 7.20
N ALA A 136 -7.03 2.38 6.12
CA ALA A 136 -8.00 1.77 5.22
C ALA A 136 -8.93 0.77 5.95
N SER A 137 -8.38 -0.06 6.84
CA SER A 137 -9.19 -1.01 7.62
C SER A 137 -10.16 -0.31 8.60
N ASP A 138 -9.80 0.86 9.12
CA ASP A 138 -10.64 1.61 10.06
C ASP A 138 -11.85 2.23 9.33
N VAL A 139 -11.61 2.81 8.15
CA VAL A 139 -12.68 3.35 7.29
C VAL A 139 -13.60 2.26 6.76
N LEU A 140 -13.05 1.11 6.34
CA LEU A 140 -13.88 -0.01 5.88
C LEU A 140 -14.78 -0.55 7.01
N ALA A 141 -14.27 -0.61 8.24
CA ALA A 141 -15.09 -0.96 9.39
C ALA A 141 -16.19 0.08 9.67
N ALA A 142 -15.88 1.38 9.59
CA ALA A 142 -16.87 2.45 9.73
C ALA A 142 -17.93 2.43 8.60
N LEU A 143 -17.54 1.99 7.40
CA LEU A 143 -18.44 1.73 6.28
C LEU A 143 -19.18 0.39 6.40
N SER A 144 -19.02 -0.38 7.48
CA SER A 144 -19.63 -1.70 7.66
C SER A 144 -19.26 -2.72 6.57
N VAL A 145 -18.05 -2.62 6.01
CA VAL A 145 -17.50 -3.63 5.10
C VAL A 145 -16.81 -4.72 5.93
N PRO A 146 -17.27 -5.98 5.86
CA PRO A 146 -16.66 -7.08 6.60
C PRO A 146 -15.27 -7.40 6.04
N LEU A 147 -14.26 -7.40 6.91
CA LEU A 147 -12.88 -7.78 6.57
C LEU A 147 -12.66 -9.26 6.90
N SER A 148 -13.12 -10.15 6.03
CA SER A 148 -12.89 -11.59 6.18
C SER A 148 -11.45 -11.98 5.83
N ALA A 149 -10.94 -13.01 6.51
CA ALA A 149 -9.70 -13.69 6.12
C ALA A 149 -9.95 -15.04 5.43
N GLN A 150 -11.23 -15.46 5.32
CA GLN A 150 -11.60 -16.75 4.73
C GLN A 150 -11.48 -16.68 3.20
N ALA A 151 -10.73 -17.61 2.62
CA ALA A 151 -10.44 -17.62 1.19
C ALA A 151 -11.71 -17.74 0.34
N GLU A 152 -12.70 -18.49 0.81
CA GLU A 152 -13.97 -18.71 0.11
C GLU A 152 -14.77 -17.40 -0.01
N VAL A 153 -14.88 -16.64 1.09
CA VAL A 153 -15.56 -15.34 1.11
C VAL A 153 -14.83 -14.35 0.20
N LEU A 154 -13.50 -14.31 0.27
CA LEU A 154 -12.68 -13.44 -0.58
C LEU A 154 -12.85 -13.80 -2.07
N ALA A 155 -12.93 -15.08 -2.42
CA ALA A 155 -13.16 -15.53 -3.79
C ALA A 155 -14.56 -15.13 -4.29
N GLU A 156 -15.60 -15.31 -3.47
CA GLU A 156 -16.97 -14.86 -3.80
C GLU A 156 -17.04 -13.34 -4.01
N GLN A 157 -16.44 -12.56 -3.11
CA GLN A 157 -16.34 -11.09 -3.22
C GLN A 157 -15.60 -10.67 -4.50
N MET A 158 -14.46 -11.31 -4.80
CA MET A 158 -13.71 -11.05 -6.01
C MET A 158 -14.53 -11.37 -7.27
N GLN A 159 -15.27 -12.47 -7.27
CA GLN A 159 -16.11 -12.85 -8.40
C GLN A 159 -17.26 -11.86 -8.63
N ALA A 160 -17.97 -11.50 -7.56
CA ALA A 160 -19.19 -10.68 -7.62
C ALA A 160 -18.92 -9.18 -7.76
N HIS A 161 -17.90 -8.67 -7.08
CA HIS A 161 -17.69 -7.23 -6.90
C HIS A 161 -16.36 -6.75 -7.47
N LYS A 162 -15.49 -7.67 -7.92
CA LYS A 162 -14.15 -7.37 -8.45
C LYS A 162 -13.26 -6.61 -7.47
N ALA A 163 -13.60 -6.60 -6.19
CA ALA A 163 -12.84 -5.93 -5.14
C ALA A 163 -12.82 -6.79 -3.88
N VAL A 164 -11.63 -6.96 -3.30
CA VAL A 164 -11.42 -7.54 -1.98
C VAL A 164 -10.48 -6.65 -1.18
N PHE A 165 -10.71 -6.58 0.13
CA PHE A 165 -9.89 -5.80 1.04
C PHE A 165 -9.16 -6.73 2.00
N LEU A 166 -7.84 -6.80 1.84
CA LEU A 166 -6.96 -7.68 2.60
C LEU A 166 -6.41 -6.91 3.80
N SER A 167 -6.88 -7.24 5.01
CA SER A 167 -6.45 -6.57 6.23
C SER A 167 -5.11 -7.10 6.72
N ALA A 168 -4.09 -6.25 6.80
CA ALA A 168 -2.73 -6.61 7.17
C ALA A 168 -2.62 -7.44 8.47
N PRO A 169 -3.37 -7.17 9.55
CA PRO A 169 -3.35 -7.99 10.76
C PRO A 169 -3.73 -9.47 10.55
N HIS A 170 -4.58 -9.78 9.58
CA HIS A 170 -4.96 -11.17 9.27
C HIS A 170 -3.87 -11.91 8.49
N HIS A 171 -3.13 -11.18 7.65
CA HIS A 171 -2.19 -11.77 6.71
C HIS A 171 -0.73 -11.70 7.16
N HIS A 172 -0.38 -10.86 8.14
CA HIS A 172 0.99 -10.70 8.61
C HIS A 172 1.12 -10.94 10.13
N PRO A 173 0.81 -12.17 10.63
CA PRO A 173 0.81 -12.45 12.07
C PRO A 173 2.18 -12.24 12.72
N ALA A 174 3.27 -12.43 11.97
CA ALA A 174 4.64 -12.20 12.43
C ALA A 174 4.90 -10.72 12.84
N MET A 175 4.10 -9.78 12.33
CA MET A 175 4.20 -8.38 12.73
C MET A 175 3.90 -8.13 14.20
N ARG A 176 3.30 -9.08 14.94
CA ARG A 176 3.07 -8.96 16.39
C ARG A 176 4.35 -8.70 17.19
N PHE A 177 5.52 -9.14 16.69
CA PHE A 177 6.81 -8.93 17.35
C PHE A 177 7.38 -7.52 17.10
N ALA A 178 7.13 -6.95 15.92
CA ALA A 178 7.62 -5.62 15.55
C ALA A 178 6.61 -4.49 15.84
N ALA A 179 5.31 -4.77 15.87
CA ALA A 179 4.26 -3.76 16.00
C ALA A 179 4.34 -2.94 17.30
N PRO A 180 4.57 -3.53 18.50
CA PRO A 180 4.75 -2.76 19.72
C PRO A 180 5.95 -1.82 19.66
N VAL A 181 7.06 -2.28 19.08
CA VAL A 181 8.29 -1.49 18.90
C VAL A 181 8.03 -0.30 17.96
N ARG A 182 7.38 -0.54 16.82
CA ARG A 182 7.01 0.52 15.88
C ARG A 182 6.11 1.57 16.52
N LYS A 183 5.13 1.14 17.31
CA LYS A 183 4.24 2.04 18.05
C LYS A 183 5.01 2.87 19.10
N ALA A 184 5.94 2.24 19.82
CA ALA A 184 6.75 2.92 20.83
C ALA A 184 7.75 3.92 20.21
N LEU A 185 8.35 3.60 19.06
CA LEU A 185 9.24 4.50 18.35
C LEU A 185 8.53 5.76 17.82
N GLY A 186 7.28 5.62 17.35
CA GLY A 186 6.47 6.76 16.87
C GLY A 186 7.03 7.48 15.65
N VAL A 187 8.05 6.92 14.98
CA VAL A 187 8.71 7.49 13.80
C VAL A 187 8.76 6.48 12.66
N ARG A 188 8.95 6.99 11.44
CA ARG A 188 9.10 6.14 10.24
C ARG A 188 10.38 5.31 10.30
N THR A 189 10.26 4.06 9.88
CA THR A 189 11.37 3.10 9.71
C THR A 189 11.16 2.33 8.40
N LEU A 190 12.08 1.43 8.04
CA LEU A 190 11.93 0.54 6.88
C LEU A 190 10.55 -0.14 6.79
N PHE A 191 9.94 -0.51 7.93
CA PHE A 191 8.61 -1.13 7.95
C PHE A 191 7.50 -0.28 7.32
N ASN A 192 7.64 1.05 7.27
CA ASN A 192 6.68 1.93 6.60
C ASN A 192 6.70 1.72 5.07
N LEU A 193 7.83 1.32 4.49
CA LEU A 193 7.97 1.08 3.06
C LEU A 193 7.49 -0.32 2.65
N MET A 194 7.47 -1.26 3.59
CA MET A 194 7.21 -2.67 3.30
C MET A 194 5.74 -2.98 2.97
N GLY A 195 4.79 -2.19 3.48
CA GLY A 195 3.34 -2.48 3.37
C GLY A 195 2.84 -2.74 1.94
N PRO A 196 3.10 -1.83 0.99
CA PRO A 196 2.76 -2.03 -0.42
C PRO A 196 3.46 -3.22 -1.08
N LEU A 197 4.58 -3.67 -0.52
CA LEU A 197 5.43 -4.70 -1.11
C LEU A 197 5.06 -6.11 -0.65
N VAL A 198 4.10 -6.26 0.27
CA VAL A 198 3.75 -7.56 0.88
C VAL A 198 2.28 -7.93 0.68
N ASN A 199 1.69 -7.54 -0.45
CA ASN A 199 0.30 -7.89 -0.74
C ASN A 199 0.07 -9.43 -0.70
N PRO A 200 -0.83 -9.94 0.16
CA PRO A 200 -1.04 -11.38 0.33
C PRO A 200 -1.58 -12.12 -0.89
N ALA A 201 -2.21 -11.41 -1.84
CA ALA A 201 -2.68 -11.98 -3.11
C ALA A 201 -1.56 -12.15 -4.15
N GLY A 202 -0.33 -11.70 -3.86
CA GLY A 202 0.80 -11.86 -4.79
C GLY A 202 0.59 -11.15 -6.14
N VAL A 203 -0.11 -10.00 -6.11
CA VAL A 203 -0.40 -9.23 -7.33
C VAL A 203 0.87 -8.85 -8.08
N LYS A 204 0.81 -8.92 -9.42
CA LYS A 204 1.92 -8.53 -10.30
C LYS A 204 1.76 -7.12 -10.87
N ARG A 205 0.66 -6.45 -10.53
CA ARG A 205 0.28 -5.14 -11.04
C ARG A 205 -0.10 -4.22 -9.91
N GLN A 206 0.55 -3.06 -9.79
CA GLN A 206 0.33 -2.18 -8.63
C GLN A 206 0.49 -0.70 -8.97
N LEU A 207 -0.39 0.14 -8.44
CA LEU A 207 -0.15 1.58 -8.31
C LEU A 207 0.22 1.82 -6.83
N VAL A 208 1.46 2.27 -6.60
CA VAL A 208 2.03 2.39 -5.27
C VAL A 208 2.46 3.82 -4.99
N GLY A 209 1.85 4.45 -3.99
CA GLY A 209 2.26 5.75 -3.49
C GLY A 209 3.43 5.67 -2.52
N VAL A 210 4.31 6.68 -2.56
CA VAL A 210 5.41 6.87 -1.61
C VAL A 210 5.47 8.29 -1.06
N PHE A 211 5.78 8.44 0.22
CA PHE A 211 5.88 9.75 0.90
C PHE A 211 7.10 10.60 0.49
N SER A 212 8.02 10.06 -0.33
CA SER A 212 9.24 10.76 -0.74
C SER A 212 9.76 10.26 -2.08
N PRO A 213 10.23 11.15 -2.99
CA PRO A 213 10.81 10.76 -4.27
C PRO A 213 12.01 9.82 -4.15
N ALA A 214 12.72 9.86 -3.02
CA ALA A 214 13.86 8.98 -2.76
C ALA A 214 13.50 7.49 -2.79
N TRP A 215 12.22 7.14 -2.61
CA TRP A 215 11.73 5.76 -2.62
C TRP A 215 11.15 5.30 -3.95
N LEU A 216 11.05 6.17 -4.96
CA LEU A 216 10.50 5.83 -6.28
C LEU A 216 11.29 4.69 -6.94
N GLU A 217 12.60 4.88 -7.10
CA GLU A 217 13.48 3.90 -7.74
C GLU A 217 13.71 2.64 -6.88
N PRO A 218 14.03 2.74 -5.56
CA PRO A 218 14.19 1.56 -4.73
C PRO A 218 12.94 0.67 -4.71
N MET A 219 11.74 1.24 -4.59
CA MET A 219 10.52 0.43 -4.53
C MET A 219 10.19 -0.24 -5.85
N VAL A 220 10.38 0.43 -7.00
CA VAL A 220 10.11 -0.19 -8.30
C VAL A 220 11.07 -1.36 -8.56
N ASN A 221 12.34 -1.22 -8.19
CA ASN A 221 13.35 -2.26 -8.35
C ASN A 221 13.09 -3.45 -7.43
N VAL A 222 12.70 -3.21 -6.17
CA VAL A 222 12.29 -4.29 -5.26
C VAL A 222 11.08 -5.04 -5.83
N LEU A 223 10.05 -4.33 -6.31
CA LEU A 223 8.88 -4.97 -6.93
C LEU A 223 9.25 -5.77 -8.19
N LYS A 224 10.13 -5.24 -9.04
CA LYS A 224 10.66 -5.96 -10.21
C LYS A 224 11.37 -7.25 -9.79
N ASN A 225 12.26 -7.20 -8.79
CA ASN A 225 12.98 -8.37 -8.28
C ASN A 225 12.05 -9.41 -7.65
N LEU A 226 10.92 -8.97 -7.10
CA LEU A 226 9.86 -9.81 -6.55
C LEU A 226 8.87 -10.35 -7.60
N GLY A 227 9.10 -10.06 -8.89
CA GLY A 227 8.34 -10.63 -10.00
C GLY A 227 7.15 -9.80 -10.48
N SER A 228 7.03 -8.54 -10.07
CA SER A 228 6.02 -7.63 -10.61
C SER A 228 6.24 -7.36 -12.10
N GLN A 229 5.16 -7.12 -12.82
CA GLN A 229 5.16 -6.95 -14.29
C GLN A 229 4.80 -5.53 -14.72
N LYS A 230 3.82 -4.91 -14.06
CA LYS A 230 3.37 -3.55 -14.38
C LYS A 230 3.14 -2.75 -13.11
N VAL A 231 4.02 -1.80 -12.81
CA VAL A 231 3.98 -1.06 -11.54
C VAL A 231 4.19 0.40 -11.79
N TRP A 232 3.36 1.27 -11.23
CA TRP A 232 3.67 2.69 -11.13
C TRP A 232 3.93 3.01 -9.67
N VAL A 233 5.17 3.39 -9.34
CA VAL A 233 5.48 3.98 -8.04
C VAL A 233 5.39 5.50 -8.20
N VAL A 234 4.61 6.17 -7.35
CA VAL A 234 4.26 7.59 -7.49
C VAL A 234 4.56 8.38 -6.22
N CYS A 235 5.00 9.62 -6.39
CA CYS A 235 5.14 10.60 -5.31
C CYS A 235 4.60 11.93 -5.81
N GLY A 236 3.47 12.38 -5.26
CA GLY A 236 2.98 13.72 -5.48
C GLY A 236 3.90 14.73 -4.81
N LEU A 237 4.09 15.90 -5.44
CA LEU A 237 4.91 16.99 -4.94
C LEU A 237 4.07 18.26 -4.81
N PRO A 238 3.33 18.41 -3.69
CA PRO A 238 2.54 19.60 -3.44
C PRO A 238 3.40 20.87 -3.41
N SER A 239 2.85 21.97 -3.90
CA SER A 239 3.51 23.29 -3.92
C SER A 239 3.73 23.90 -2.52
N ASP A 240 3.24 23.27 -1.46
CA ASP A 240 3.29 23.78 -0.09
C ASP A 240 4.62 23.51 0.63
N GLY A 241 5.52 22.73 0.02
CA GLY A 241 6.85 22.47 0.55
C GLY A 241 6.89 21.57 1.79
N GLN A 242 5.79 20.92 2.17
CA GLN A 242 5.73 20.08 3.37
C GLN A 242 6.26 18.65 3.15
N GLY A 243 6.50 18.24 1.91
CA GLY A 243 7.07 16.94 1.56
C GLY A 243 6.35 16.30 0.38
N GLY A 244 6.59 15.00 0.17
CA GLY A 244 5.87 14.22 -0.82
C GLY A 244 4.58 13.64 -0.25
N ILE A 245 3.56 13.49 -1.10
CA ILE A 245 2.32 12.78 -0.81
C ILE A 245 2.31 11.43 -1.54
N ASP A 246 1.84 10.38 -0.88
CA ASP A 246 1.81 9.01 -1.41
C ASP A 246 0.58 8.74 -2.28
N GLU A 247 0.20 9.70 -3.12
CA GLU A 247 -0.90 9.62 -4.09
C GLU A 247 -0.56 10.49 -5.31
N ILE A 248 -1.20 10.25 -6.45
CA ILE A 248 -1.18 11.21 -7.57
C ILE A 248 -2.00 12.43 -7.15
N THR A 249 -1.37 13.61 -7.11
CA THR A 249 -1.93 14.81 -6.47
C THR A 249 -2.47 15.84 -7.46
N LEU A 250 -3.44 16.63 -7.02
CA LEU A 250 -3.90 17.86 -7.70
C LEU A 250 -3.11 19.10 -7.26
N ALA A 251 -2.29 18.97 -6.22
CA ALA A 251 -1.60 20.09 -5.58
C ALA A 251 -0.23 20.40 -6.20
N GLY A 252 0.11 19.80 -7.34
CA GLY A 252 1.41 19.94 -7.98
C GLY A 252 1.72 18.77 -8.92
N PRO A 253 2.96 18.68 -9.44
CA PRO A 253 3.37 17.54 -10.24
C PRO A 253 3.45 16.26 -9.41
N THR A 254 3.25 15.12 -10.04
CA THR A 254 3.52 13.80 -9.48
C THR A 254 4.67 13.18 -10.26
N GLN A 255 5.73 12.80 -9.54
CA GLN A 255 6.83 12.02 -10.13
C GLN A 255 6.44 10.54 -10.14
N VAL A 256 6.74 9.85 -11.24
CA VAL A 256 6.41 8.45 -11.43
C VAL A 256 7.64 7.69 -11.86
N MET A 257 7.86 6.54 -11.23
CA MET A 257 8.78 5.52 -11.70
C MET A 257 7.97 4.28 -12.09
N ALA A 258 7.85 4.05 -13.40
CA ALA A 258 7.02 2.98 -13.93
C ALA A 258 7.86 1.78 -14.37
N LEU A 259 7.43 0.58 -13.97
CA LEU A 259 7.81 -0.69 -14.57
C LEU A 259 6.77 -1.05 -15.64
N GLU A 260 7.21 -1.08 -16.89
CA GLU A 260 6.42 -1.42 -18.08
C GLU A 260 7.17 -2.50 -18.86
N ASP A 261 6.60 -3.69 -18.97
CA ASP A 261 7.17 -4.81 -19.74
C ASP A 261 8.66 -5.10 -19.42
N GLY A 262 9.02 -4.98 -18.14
CA GLY A 262 10.38 -5.20 -17.64
C GLY A 262 11.32 -3.99 -17.74
N ALA A 263 10.93 -2.93 -18.45
CA ALA A 263 11.64 -1.66 -18.52
C ALA A 263 11.19 -0.69 -17.42
N ILE A 264 12.15 0.06 -16.86
CA ILE A 264 11.85 1.11 -15.89
C ILE A 264 11.93 2.46 -16.59
N CYS A 265 10.85 3.24 -16.50
CA CYS A 265 10.67 4.51 -17.19
C CYS A 265 10.24 5.60 -16.18
N PRO A 266 11.07 6.64 -15.97
CA PRO A 266 10.66 7.80 -15.19
C PRO A 266 9.84 8.78 -16.06
N PHE A 267 8.79 9.35 -15.48
CA PHE A 267 8.06 10.48 -16.08
C PHE A 267 7.34 11.29 -15.00
N SER A 268 6.56 12.28 -15.40
CA SER A 268 5.74 13.08 -14.48
C SER A 268 4.34 13.31 -15.02
N ILE A 269 3.38 13.45 -14.10
CA ILE A 269 1.97 13.75 -14.36
C ILE A 269 1.65 15.08 -13.69
N THR A 270 0.87 15.94 -14.35
CA THR A 270 0.27 17.12 -13.72
C THR A 270 -1.26 17.06 -13.86
N PRO A 271 -2.04 17.68 -12.95
CA PRO A 271 -3.50 17.68 -13.05
C PRO A 271 -4.01 18.27 -14.37
N GLU A 272 -3.31 19.26 -14.94
CA GLU A 272 -3.70 19.91 -16.20
C GLU A 272 -3.61 18.96 -17.40
N MET A 273 -2.66 18.02 -17.41
CA MET A 273 -2.60 16.98 -18.44
C MET A 273 -3.90 16.17 -18.48
N ALA A 274 -4.50 15.96 -17.30
CA ALA A 274 -5.76 15.25 -17.10
C ALA A 274 -7.00 16.14 -17.27
N GLY A 275 -6.84 17.43 -17.58
CA GLY A 275 -7.94 18.39 -17.66
C GLY A 275 -8.55 18.75 -16.30
N LEU A 276 -7.86 18.48 -15.20
CA LEU A 276 -8.31 18.77 -13.84
C LEU A 276 -7.67 20.07 -13.34
N ALA A 277 -8.39 20.81 -12.51
CA ALA A 277 -7.89 22.02 -11.90
C ALA A 277 -6.98 21.70 -10.71
N TYR A 278 -6.05 22.60 -10.44
CA TYR A 278 -5.28 22.57 -9.20
C TYR A 278 -6.20 22.61 -7.98
N ALA A 279 -5.91 21.77 -7.00
CA ALA A 279 -6.52 21.85 -5.67
C ALA A 279 -5.43 21.61 -4.61
N PRO A 280 -5.36 22.41 -3.53
CA PRO A 280 -4.38 22.21 -2.48
C PRO A 280 -4.68 20.91 -1.71
N VAL A 281 -3.66 20.31 -1.09
CA VAL A 281 -3.85 19.11 -0.26
C VAL A 281 -4.84 19.36 0.88
N SER A 282 -4.92 20.61 1.36
CA SER A 282 -5.88 21.03 2.38
C SER A 282 -7.35 20.77 2.01
N ALA A 283 -7.67 20.68 0.70
CA ALA A 283 -9.02 20.43 0.20
C ALA A 283 -9.47 18.96 0.35
N ILE A 284 -8.53 18.05 0.67
CA ILE A 284 -8.81 16.61 0.85
C ILE A 284 -8.32 16.12 2.21
N LEU A 285 -8.18 17.01 3.21
CA LEU A 285 -7.83 16.60 4.56
C LEU A 285 -8.88 15.66 5.14
N GLY A 286 -8.37 14.60 5.75
CA GLY A 286 -9.17 13.62 6.47
C GLY A 286 -9.34 13.97 7.95
N GLY A 287 -10.18 13.17 8.59
CA GLY A 287 -10.49 13.20 10.00
C GLY A 287 -10.24 11.82 10.62
N ASP A 288 -11.11 11.47 11.56
CA ASP A 288 -11.17 10.10 12.08
C ASP A 288 -11.81 9.14 11.06
N ALA A 289 -11.95 7.86 11.45
CA ALA A 289 -12.53 6.84 10.60
C ALA A 289 -13.97 7.13 10.19
N GLN A 290 -14.78 7.75 11.05
CA GLN A 290 -16.18 8.07 10.75
C GLN A 290 -16.28 9.23 9.75
N TYR A 291 -15.48 10.29 9.95
CA TYR A 291 -15.39 11.40 9.01
C TYR A 291 -14.96 10.92 7.62
N ASN A 292 -13.89 10.11 7.54
CA ASN A 292 -13.41 9.59 6.26
C ASN A 292 -14.40 8.64 5.60
N ALA A 293 -15.13 7.83 6.38
CA ALA A 293 -16.20 6.97 5.87
C ALA A 293 -17.35 7.79 5.27
N GLN A 294 -17.81 8.83 5.97
CA GLN A 294 -18.87 9.72 5.47
C GLN A 294 -18.45 10.43 4.18
N ALA A 295 -17.21 10.93 4.11
CA ALA A 295 -16.69 11.56 2.90
C ALA A 295 -16.57 10.57 1.72
N LEU A 296 -16.13 9.33 1.98
CA LEU A 296 -16.07 8.27 0.98
C LEU A 296 -17.48 7.88 0.50
N GLU A 297 -18.43 7.71 1.40
CA GLU A 297 -19.82 7.39 1.04
C GLU A 297 -20.46 8.53 0.24
N ALA A 298 -20.26 9.79 0.62
CA ALA A 298 -20.70 10.95 -0.15
C ALA A 298 -20.09 10.98 -1.56
N LEU A 299 -18.80 10.66 -1.69
CA LEU A 299 -18.13 10.52 -2.98
C LEU A 299 -18.78 9.43 -3.84
N LEU A 300 -19.08 8.25 -3.27
CA LEU A 300 -19.72 7.15 -4.00
C LEU A 300 -21.19 7.48 -4.38
N HIS A 301 -21.83 8.40 -3.66
CA HIS A 301 -23.09 9.03 -4.05
C HIS A 301 -22.95 10.11 -5.14
N GLY A 302 -21.74 10.35 -5.64
CA GLY A 302 -21.46 11.27 -6.74
C GLY A 302 -21.08 12.69 -6.32
N ALA A 303 -20.82 12.95 -5.03
CA ALA A 303 -20.45 14.29 -4.56
C ALA A 303 -19.26 14.86 -5.34
N PRO A 304 -19.35 16.11 -5.85
CA PRO A 304 -18.26 16.75 -6.58
C PRO A 304 -17.18 17.30 -5.64
N GLY A 305 -16.02 17.67 -6.19
CA GLY A 305 -14.97 18.41 -5.49
C GLY A 305 -13.60 17.75 -5.58
N ALA A 306 -12.61 18.35 -4.90
CA ALA A 306 -11.21 17.93 -4.99
C ALA A 306 -10.99 16.44 -4.65
N TYR A 307 -11.74 15.90 -3.68
CA TYR A 307 -11.64 14.47 -3.35
C TYR A 307 -12.05 13.57 -4.51
N ARG A 308 -13.13 13.92 -5.20
CA ARG A 308 -13.57 13.21 -6.41
C ARG A 308 -12.54 13.28 -7.51
N ASP A 309 -12.03 14.47 -7.80
CA ASP A 309 -11.06 14.70 -8.86
C ASP A 309 -9.74 13.95 -8.58
N THR A 310 -9.27 13.94 -7.33
CA THR A 310 -8.09 13.16 -6.92
C THR A 310 -8.34 11.65 -7.09
N VAL A 311 -9.50 11.13 -6.68
CA VAL A 311 -9.83 9.70 -6.83
C VAL A 311 -9.90 9.31 -8.30
N VAL A 312 -10.56 10.11 -9.13
CA VAL A 312 -10.68 9.85 -10.58
C VAL A 312 -9.31 9.89 -11.26
N LEU A 313 -8.41 10.82 -10.90
CA LEU A 313 -7.06 10.87 -11.45
C LEU A 313 -6.24 9.62 -11.11
N ASN A 314 -6.30 9.16 -9.85
CA ASN A 314 -5.62 7.94 -9.42
C ASN A 314 -6.21 6.70 -10.07
N ALA A 315 -7.55 6.60 -10.17
CA ALA A 315 -8.23 5.51 -10.86
C ALA A 315 -7.93 5.48 -12.37
N ALA A 316 -7.83 6.64 -13.03
CA ALA A 316 -7.45 6.74 -14.44
C ALA A 316 -6.06 6.16 -14.70
N CYS A 317 -5.10 6.39 -13.81
CA CYS A 317 -3.77 5.81 -13.89
C CYS A 317 -3.77 4.32 -13.51
N ALA A 318 -4.57 3.92 -12.52
CA ALA A 318 -4.76 2.52 -12.16
C ALA A 318 -5.35 1.68 -13.31
N LEU A 319 -6.20 2.26 -14.17
CA LEU A 319 -6.69 1.60 -15.38
C LEU A 319 -5.55 1.26 -16.36
N HIS A 320 -4.52 2.11 -16.47
CA HIS A 320 -3.33 1.78 -17.27
C HIS A 320 -2.54 0.63 -16.65
N VAL A 321 -2.30 0.69 -15.34
CA VAL A 321 -1.63 -0.38 -14.59
C VAL A 321 -2.39 -1.70 -14.70
N ALA A 322 -3.72 -1.65 -14.74
CA ALA A 322 -4.60 -2.81 -14.98
C ALA A 322 -4.59 -3.32 -16.44
N GLY A 323 -3.95 -2.61 -17.37
CA GLY A 323 -3.94 -2.94 -18.79
C GLY A 323 -5.29 -2.73 -19.48
N ARG A 324 -6.13 -1.84 -18.95
CA ARG A 324 -7.44 -1.50 -19.55
C ARG A 324 -7.36 -0.32 -20.53
N VAL A 325 -6.39 0.56 -20.33
CA VAL A 325 -6.08 1.70 -21.20
C VAL A 325 -4.57 1.82 -21.38
N THR A 326 -4.13 2.54 -22.40
CA THR A 326 -2.71 2.85 -22.64
C THR A 326 -2.52 4.36 -22.55
N LEU A 327 -1.86 4.82 -21.49
CA LEU A 327 -1.54 6.22 -21.24
C LEU A 327 -0.13 6.61 -21.66
N LEU A 328 0.77 5.63 -21.81
CA LEU A 328 2.16 5.87 -22.17
C LEU A 328 2.39 5.68 -23.66
N ARG A 329 3.08 6.66 -24.26
CA ARG A 329 3.66 6.59 -25.61
C ARG A 329 5.08 7.12 -25.53
N ASP A 330 6.05 6.32 -25.98
CA ASP A 330 7.47 6.67 -25.97
C ASP A 330 8.00 7.19 -24.62
N GLY A 331 7.55 6.56 -23.53
CA GLY A 331 7.94 6.94 -22.16
C GLY A 331 7.34 8.25 -21.65
N ARG A 332 6.29 8.77 -22.30
CA ARG A 332 5.58 9.99 -21.91
C ARG A 332 4.09 9.73 -21.80
N ILE A 333 3.43 10.48 -20.92
CA ILE A 333 1.98 10.47 -20.81
C ILE A 333 1.35 11.17 -22.02
N ASP A 334 0.39 10.50 -22.65
CA ASP A 334 -0.50 11.08 -23.65
C ASP A 334 -1.65 11.83 -22.92
N PRO A 335 -1.70 13.18 -22.96
CA PRO A 335 -2.72 13.93 -22.24
C PRO A 335 -4.15 13.68 -22.75
N GLN A 336 -4.31 13.34 -24.03
CA GLN A 336 -5.64 13.01 -24.55
C GLN A 336 -6.11 11.68 -23.96
N ALA A 337 -5.27 10.64 -23.99
CA ALA A 337 -5.59 9.35 -23.40
C ALA A 337 -5.85 9.47 -21.88
N LEU A 338 -5.11 10.34 -21.18
CA LEU A 338 -5.33 10.59 -19.75
C LEU A 338 -6.70 11.22 -19.48
N ARG A 339 -7.11 12.23 -20.27
CA ARG A 339 -8.45 12.84 -20.16
C ARG A 339 -9.56 11.84 -20.43
N GLU A 340 -9.40 10.99 -21.45
CA GLU A 340 -10.36 9.93 -21.77
C GLU A 340 -10.45 8.89 -20.64
N SER A 341 -9.31 8.51 -20.05
CA SER A 341 -9.26 7.61 -18.89
C SER A 341 -9.89 8.23 -17.63
N VAL A 342 -9.68 9.52 -17.39
CA VAL A 342 -10.37 10.29 -16.33
C VAL A 342 -11.89 10.28 -16.53
N ALA A 343 -12.37 10.52 -17.75
CA ALA A 343 -13.80 10.44 -18.04
C ALA A 343 -14.35 9.02 -17.83
N LEU A 344 -13.59 7.98 -18.16
CA LEU A 344 -13.97 6.58 -17.90
C LEU A 344 -14.02 6.29 -16.39
N ALA A 345 -13.01 6.73 -15.63
CA ALA A 345 -12.92 6.53 -14.19
C ALA A 345 -13.97 7.33 -13.40
N ALA A 346 -14.54 8.40 -13.96
CA ALA A 346 -15.63 9.16 -13.36
C ALA A 346 -16.99 8.46 -13.45
N ARG A 347 -17.24 7.66 -14.50
CA ARG A 347 -18.56 7.03 -14.76
C ARG A 347 -19.12 6.26 -13.56
N PRO A 348 -18.36 5.42 -12.85
CA PRO A 348 -18.89 4.68 -11.71
C PRO A 348 -19.41 5.51 -10.55
N LEU A 349 -18.92 6.74 -10.42
CA LEU A 349 -19.39 7.71 -9.42
C LEU A 349 -20.66 8.44 -9.90
N ASP A 350 -20.85 8.55 -11.21
CA ASP A 350 -22.00 9.23 -11.82
C ASP A 350 -23.22 8.32 -11.97
N ASP A 351 -23.00 7.05 -12.33
CA ASP A 351 -24.06 6.06 -12.50
C ASP A 351 -24.34 5.24 -11.24
N GLY A 352 -23.59 5.47 -10.16
CA GLY A 352 -23.76 4.82 -8.86
C GLY A 352 -23.25 3.38 -8.81
N THR A 353 -22.58 2.87 -9.84
CA THR A 353 -22.06 1.50 -9.83
C THR A 353 -20.93 1.29 -8.82
N ALA A 354 -20.14 2.32 -8.49
CA ALA A 354 -19.15 2.25 -7.40
C ALA A 354 -19.82 2.14 -6.01
N LEU A 355 -20.97 2.81 -5.81
CA LEU A 355 -21.79 2.63 -4.61
C LEU A 355 -22.38 1.22 -4.53
N ALA A 356 -22.78 0.64 -5.68
CA ALA A 356 -23.28 -0.73 -5.72
C ALA A 356 -22.20 -1.75 -5.31
N VAL A 357 -20.93 -1.52 -5.63
CA VAL A 357 -19.80 -2.33 -5.15
C VAL A 357 -19.69 -2.25 -3.62
N LEU A 358 -19.75 -1.05 -3.03
CA LEU A 358 -19.73 -0.89 -1.58
C LEU A 358 -20.90 -1.64 -0.91
N ASN A 359 -22.11 -1.47 -1.43
CA ASN A 359 -23.31 -2.11 -0.87
C ASN A 359 -23.27 -3.64 -1.02
N GLY A 360 -22.76 -4.15 -2.14
CA GLY A 360 -22.54 -5.58 -2.33
C GLY A 360 -21.56 -6.16 -1.31
N LEU A 361 -20.46 -5.46 -1.07
CA LEU A 361 -19.48 -5.87 -0.05
C LEU A 361 -20.03 -5.79 1.38
N ARG A 362 -20.83 -4.77 1.73
CA ARG A 362 -21.55 -4.72 3.02
C ARG A 362 -22.44 -5.95 3.23
N ALA A 363 -23.12 -6.40 2.17
CA ALA A 363 -24.01 -7.56 2.20
C ALA A 363 -23.26 -8.91 2.20
N SER A 364 -21.96 -8.93 1.92
CA SER A 364 -21.13 -10.14 1.92
C SER A 364 -20.73 -10.57 3.35
N THR A 365 -21.72 -10.85 4.19
CA THR A 365 -21.51 -11.32 5.57
C THR A 365 -21.53 -12.86 5.61
N PRO A 366 -20.64 -13.52 6.39
CA PRO A 366 -20.70 -14.97 6.61
C PRO A 366 -22.04 -15.44 7.19
N ASP A 367 -22.68 -14.60 8.02
CA ASP A 367 -23.94 -14.91 8.73
C ASP A 367 -25.22 -14.63 7.92
N ALA A 368 -25.15 -14.13 6.68
CA ALA A 368 -26.34 -13.96 5.85
C ALA A 368 -26.89 -15.29 5.28
N ARG A 369 -26.27 -16.43 5.65
CA ARG A 369 -26.63 -17.80 5.22
C ARG A 369 -26.92 -18.74 6.40
N ALA A 370 -27.67 -18.27 7.40
CA ALA A 370 -28.29 -19.12 8.43
C ALA A 370 -29.82 -19.04 8.34
#